data_AF-A0A1Y5IRD8-F1
#
_entry.id   AF-A0A1Y5IRD8-F1
#
_cell.length_a   1.000
_cell.length_b   1.000
_cell.length_c   1.000
_cell.angle_alpha   90.00
_cell.angle_beta   90.00
_cell.angle_gamma   90.00
#
_symmetry.space_group_name_H-M   'P 1'
#
loop_
_entity.id
_entity.type
_entity.pdbx_description
1 polymer ?
#
loop_
_entity_poly.entity_id
_entity_poly.type
_entity_poly.pdbx_seq_one_letter_code
_entity_poly.pdbx_strand_id
1 'polypeptide(L)' 'MPIESVPPFAIIVGAITAMGGLQYLAHGVGNDRPRAIGQDAFDRLVRARDDRVKKAATAGGGAQKS' A
#
# COMPACT_ATOMS: atom_id res chain seq x y z
N MET A 1 -28.00 -19.29 24.36
CA MET A 1 -28.39 -19.17 22.95
C MET A 1 -27.55 -18.17 22.15
N PRO A 2 -27.35 -16.87 22.52
CA PRO A 2 -26.45 -16.00 21.76
C PRO A 2 -24.96 -16.14 22.16
N ILE A 3 -24.65 -16.56 23.38
CA ILE A 3 -23.26 -16.64 23.88
C ILE A 3 -22.50 -17.83 23.27
N GLU A 4 -23.19 -18.92 22.94
CA GLU A 4 -22.56 -20.12 22.36
C GLU A 4 -22.09 -19.90 20.92
N SER A 5 -22.65 -18.91 20.21
CA SER A 5 -22.22 -18.53 18.86
C SER A 5 -21.14 -17.43 18.86
N VAL A 6 -20.82 -16.83 20.01
CA VAL A 6 -19.76 -15.81 20.12
C VAL A 6 -18.37 -16.39 19.82
N PRO A 7 -17.96 -17.57 20.34
CA PRO A 7 -16.65 -18.14 20.02
C PRO A 7 -16.40 -18.36 18.52
N PRO A 8 -17.29 -19.04 17.75
CA PRO A 8 -17.06 -19.18 16.30
C PRO A 8 -17.12 -17.83 15.57
N PHE A 9 -17.97 -16.90 16.00
CA PHE A 9 -18.03 -15.56 15.41
C PHE A 9 -16.74 -14.76 15.62
N ALA A 10 -16.18 -14.79 16.82
CA ALA A 10 -14.93 -14.10 17.15
C ALA A 10 -13.75 -14.62 16.32
N ILE A 11 -13.71 -15.92 16.05
CA ILE A 11 -12.69 -16.54 15.19
C ILE A 11 -12.80 -15.99 13.76
N ILE A 12 -14.02 -15.93 13.22
CA ILE A 12 -14.27 -15.43 11.85
C ILE A 12 -13.88 -13.95 11.73
N VAL A 13 -14.32 -13.12 12.67
CA VAL A 13 -13.96 -11.69 12.69
C VAL A 13 -12.45 -11.52 12.80
N GLY A 14 -11.80 -12.25 13.72
CA GLY A 14 -10.35 -12.24 13.88
C GLY A 14 -9.62 -12.61 12.58
N ALA A 15 -10.09 -13.64 11.87
CA ALA A 15 -9.51 -14.06 10.59
C ALA A 15 -9.65 -12.99 9.50
N ILE A 16 -10.83 -12.38 9.36
CA ILE A 16 -11.07 -11.32 8.36
C ILE A 16 -10.21 -10.09 8.67
N THR A 17 -10.16 -9.68 9.93
CA THR A 17 -9.33 -8.55 10.38
C THR A 17 -7.86 -8.83 10.14
N ALA A 18 -7.37 -10.03 10.45
CA ALA A 18 -5.99 -10.43 10.20
C ALA A 18 -5.66 -10.40 8.70
N MET A 19 -6.56 -10.88 7.84
CA MET A 19 -6.36 -10.89 6.39
C MET A 19 -6.23 -9.47 5.82
N GLY A 20 -7.12 -8.56 6.20
CA GLY A 20 -7.06 -7.15 5.76
C GLY A 20 -5.85 -6.41 6.34
N GLY A 21 -5.57 -6.61 7.62
CA GLY A 21 -4.44 -5.98 8.32
C GLY A 21 -3.09 -6.41 7.76
N LEU A 22 -2.89 -7.71 7.55
CA LEU A 22 -1.65 -8.24 6.97
C LEU A 22 -1.41 -7.68 5.56
N GLN A 23 -2.47 -7.63 4.74
CA GLN A 23 -2.37 -7.08 3.38
C GLN A 23 -2.02 -5.59 3.38
N TYR A 24 -2.61 -4.82 4.30
CA TYR A 24 -2.30 -3.39 4.46
C TYR A 24 -0.86 -3.17 4.89
N LEU A 25 -0.40 -3.89 5.92
CA LEU A 25 0.96 -3.77 6.44
C LEU A 25 2.00 -4.21 5.40
N ALA A 26 1.79 -5.35 4.73
CA ALA A 26 2.70 -5.83 3.69
C ALA A 26 2.85 -4.82 2.54
N HIS A 27 1.76 -4.17 2.13
CA HIS A 27 1.83 -3.13 1.11
C HIS A 27 2.45 -1.82 1.63
N GLY A 28 2.21 -1.46 2.89
CA GLY A 28 2.80 -0.29 3.52
C GLY A 28 4.33 -0.39 3.60
N VAL A 29 4.85 -1.55 4.02
CA VAL A 29 6.30 -1.81 4.12
C VAL A 29 6.97 -1.86 2.75
N GLY A 30 6.32 -2.44 1.74
CA GLY A 30 6.93 -2.61 0.42
C GLY A 30 6.88 -1.40 -0.51
N ASN A 31 6.00 -0.43 -0.26
CA ASN A 31 5.73 0.67 -1.20
C ASN A 31 5.87 2.07 -0.55
N ASP A 32 6.29 2.15 0.72
CA ASP A 32 6.34 3.34 1.59
C ASP A 32 5.00 4.11 1.71
N ARG A 33 3.92 3.56 1.14
CA ARG A 33 2.60 4.18 1.11
C ARG A 33 1.48 3.14 1.13
N PRO A 34 0.34 3.48 1.75
CA PRO A 34 -0.84 2.64 1.68
C PRO A 34 -1.29 2.44 0.23
N ARG A 35 -1.88 1.28 -0.05
CA ARG A 35 -2.37 0.94 -1.39
C ARG A 35 -3.47 1.93 -1.80
N ALA A 36 -3.23 2.67 -2.87
CA ALA A 36 -4.27 3.53 -3.46
C ALA A 36 -5.37 2.66 -4.07
N ILE A 37 -6.61 2.88 -3.65
CA ILE A 37 -7.81 2.21 -4.16
C ILE A 37 -8.37 3.07 -5.30
N GLY A 38 -8.87 2.44 -6.36
CA GLY A 38 -9.54 3.17 -7.45
C GLY A 38 -8.60 3.88 -8.42
N GLN A 39 -7.35 3.41 -8.56
CA GLN A 39 -6.41 4.02 -9.51
C GLN A 39 -6.88 3.83 -10.96
N ASP A 40 -7.19 4.96 -11.60
CA ASP A 40 -7.54 5.01 -13.01
C ASP A 40 -6.29 4.96 -13.91
N ALA A 41 -6.47 5.08 -15.21
CA ALA A 41 -5.35 5.08 -16.16
C ALA A 41 -4.48 6.33 -16.01
N PHE A 42 -5.07 7.48 -15.66
CA PHE A 42 -4.38 8.74 -15.50
C PHE A 42 -3.43 8.71 -14.29
N ASP A 43 -3.90 8.20 -13.15
CA ASP A 43 -3.11 8.02 -11.94
C ASP A 43 -1.86 7.17 -12.16
N ARG A 44 -1.96 6.13 -12.99
CA ARG A 44 -0.83 5.27 -13.35
C ARG A 44 0.19 6.00 -14.21
N LEU A 45 -0.27 6.81 -15.16
CA LEU A 45 0.61 7.62 -16.02
C LEU A 45 1.32 8.71 -15.21
N VAL A 46 0.60 9.37 -14.30
CA VAL A 46 1.15 10.37 -13.38
C VAL A 46 2.20 9.74 -12.46
N ARG A 47 1.92 8.58 -11.87
CA ARG A 47 2.88 7.84 -11.03
C ARG A 47 4.14 7.49 -11.82
N ALA A 48 4.00 6.97 -13.04
CA ALA A 48 5.14 6.62 -13.89
C ALA A 48 5.98 7.86 -14.29
N ARG A 49 5.34 9.01 -14.50
CA ARG A 49 6.03 10.29 -14.72
C ARG A 49 6.83 10.70 -13.48
N ASP A 50 6.21 10.68 -12.31
CA ASP A 50 6.85 11.13 -11.06
C ASP A 50 8.05 10.25 -10.70
N ASP A 51 7.95 8.94 -10.94
CA ASP A 51 9.07 8.01 -10.72
C ASP A 51 10.25 8.31 -11.67
N ARG A 52 9.98 8.70 -12.93
CA ARG A 52 11.02 9.14 -13.88
C ARG A 52 11.66 10.46 -13.46
N VAL A 53 10.87 11.43 -12.99
CA VAL A 53 11.37 12.73 -12.53
C VAL A 53 12.24 12.57 -11.28
N LYS A 54 11.81 11.75 -10.31
CA LYS A 54 12.62 11.45 -9.11
C LYS A 54 13.94 10.76 -9.48
N LYS A 55 13.91 9.82 -10.42
CA LYS A 55 15.12 9.15 -10.92
C LYS A 55 16.05 10.13 -11.65
N ALA A 56 15.51 11.04 -12.45
CA ALA A 56 16.28 12.07 -13.13
C ALA A 56 16.87 13.09 -12.15
N ALA A 57 16.14 13.49 -11.12
CA ALA A 57 16.61 14.41 -10.08
C ALA A 57 17.75 13.82 -9.24
N THR A 58 17.65 12.53 -8.90
CA THR A 58 18.72 11.80 -8.18
C THR A 58 19.95 11.57 -9.07
N ALA A 59 19.78 11.34 -10.38
CA ALA A 59 20.89 11.22 -11.31
C ALA A 59 21.55 12.57 -11.70
N GLY A 60 20.76 13.65 -11.79
CA GLY A 60 21.22 14.99 -12.19
C GLY A 60 21.93 15.77 -11.08
N GLY A 61 21.69 15.44 -9.81
CA GLY A 61 22.36 16.07 -8.65
C GLY A 61 23.86 15.78 -8.55
N GLY A 62 24.38 14.80 -9.30
CA GLY A 62 25.83 14.52 -9.40
C GLY A 62 26.55 15.29 -10.50
N ALA A 63 25.83 15.88 -11.46
CA ALA A 63 26.44 16.55 -12.63
C ALA A 63 26.51 18.08 -12.50
N GLN A 64 25.90 18.67 -11.46
CA GLN A 64 25.81 20.13 -11.29
C GLN A 64 26.76 20.69 -10.20
N LYS A 65 27.71 19.88 -9.72
CA LYS A 65 28.83 20.31 -8.87
C LYS A 65 30.15 19.79 -9.42
N SER A 66 30.65 20.40 -10.50
CA SER A 66 32.08 20.43 -10.82
C SER A 66 32.37 21.59 -11.74
#